data_AF-A0A497GNX0-F1
#
_entry.id   AF-A0A497GNX0-F1
#
_cell.length_a   1.000
_cell.length_b   1.000
_cell.length_c   1.000
_cell.angle_alpha   90.00
_cell.angle_beta   90.00
_cell.angle_gamma   90.00
#
_symmetry.space_group_name_H-M   'P 1'
#
loop_
_entity.id
_entity.type
_entity.pdbx_description
1 polymer ?
#
loop_
_entity_poly.entity_id
_entity_poly.type
_entity_poly.pdbx_seq_one_letter_code
_entity_poly.pdbx_strand_id
1 'polypeptide(L)'
;MPRRQLNTKILKIVGELRKMNYGYRRIQRYLQEHYGLEVPRSTIHYWVRKILKDAKWIKKTPIEWSPRKCSELAYLIGVTLEMRV
;
A
#
# COMPACT_ATOMS: atom_id res chain seq x y z
N MET A 1 3.70 12.04 -27.80
CA MET A 1 4.56 10.93 -27.33
C MET A 1 3.71 9.79 -26.78
N PRO A 2 4.03 8.52 -27.04
CA PRO A 2 3.15 7.38 -26.74
C PRO A 2 3.02 7.20 -25.22
N ARG A 3 1.82 7.45 -24.69
CA ARG A 3 1.47 7.43 -23.25
C ARG A 3 1.91 6.16 -22.50
N ARG A 4 2.07 5.03 -23.20
CA ARG A 4 2.46 3.73 -22.62
C ARG A 4 3.93 3.62 -22.21
N GLN A 5 4.85 4.24 -22.96
CA GLN A 5 6.30 4.17 -22.65
C GLN A 5 6.71 5.11 -21.51
N LEU A 6 5.99 6.21 -21.32
CA LEU A 6 6.25 7.13 -20.20
C LEU A 6 5.97 6.44 -18.86
N ASN A 7 4.88 5.67 -18.80
CA ASN A 7 4.48 4.96 -17.58
C ASN A 7 5.50 3.91 -17.13
N THR A 8 6.17 3.18 -18.04
CA THR A 8 7.15 2.16 -17.65
C THR A 8 8.42 2.76 -17.05
N LYS A 9 8.92 3.88 -17.60
CA LYS A 9 10.08 4.60 -17.03
C LYS A 9 9.78 5.15 -15.65
N ILE A 10 8.62 5.81 -15.48
CA ILE A 10 8.19 6.35 -14.19
C ILE A 10 8.04 5.24 -13.15
N LEU A 11 7.42 4.12 -13.52
CA LEU A 11 7.28 2.97 -12.62
C LEU A 11 8.63 2.41 -12.16
N LYS A 12 9.64 2.38 -13.04
CA LYS A 12 11.00 1.96 -12.69
C LYS A 12 11.62 2.89 -11.64
N ILE A 13 11.53 4.20 -11.85
CA ILE A 13 12.02 5.23 -10.92
C ILE A 13 11.32 5.11 -9.57
N VAL A 14 9.98 5.00 -9.57
CA VAL A 14 9.19 4.82 -8.34
C VAL A 14 9.63 3.56 -7.59
N GLY A 15 9.92 2.47 -8.30
CA GLY A 15 10.46 1.25 -7.73
C GLY A 15 11.84 1.44 -7.07
N GLU A 16 12.75 2.15 -7.73
CA GLU A 16 14.09 2.47 -7.20
C GLU A 16 14.01 3.36 -5.95
N LEU A 17 13.20 4.42 -6.00
CA LEU A 17 12.94 5.29 -4.83
C LEU A 17 12.38 4.49 -3.65
N ARG A 18 11.52 3.50 -3.93
CA ARG A 18 10.95 2.64 -2.88
C ARG A 18 11.98 1.67 -2.28
N LYS A 19 12.94 1.19 -3.08
CA LYS A 19 14.10 0.42 -2.58
C LYS A 19 14.95 1.28 -1.64
N MET A 20 15.14 2.56 -1.98
CA MET A 20 15.79 3.58 -1.12
C MET A 20 14.93 4.04 0.08
N ASN A 21 13.82 3.37 0.35
CA ASN A 21 12.92 3.64 1.48
C ASN A 21 12.20 5.00 1.44
N TYR A 22 12.04 5.61 0.26
CA TYR A 22 11.26 6.82 0.12
C TYR A 22 9.77 6.54 0.40
N GLY A 23 9.17 7.37 1.25
CA GLY A 23 7.73 7.38 1.48
C GLY A 23 6.97 8.06 0.34
N TYR A 24 5.66 7.81 0.24
CA TYR A 24 4.85 8.30 -0.88
C TYR A 24 4.90 9.82 -1.10
N ARG A 25 4.92 10.62 -0.02
CA ARG A 25 5.06 12.09 -0.13
C ARG A 25 6.41 12.50 -0.75
N ARG A 26 7.50 11.80 -0.38
CA ARG A 26 8.83 12.08 -0.93
C ARG A 26 8.91 11.66 -2.39
N ILE A 27 8.30 10.53 -2.77
CA ILE A 27 8.19 10.10 -4.17
C ILE A 27 7.42 11.13 -4.99
N GLN A 28 6.28 11.62 -4.48
CA GLN A 28 5.49 12.64 -5.15
C GLN A 28 6.29 13.91 -5.41
N ARG A 29 6.96 14.42 -4.37
CA ARG A 29 7.82 15.60 -4.47
C ARG A 29 8.96 15.40 -5.47
N TYR A 30 9.62 14.24 -5.44
CA TYR A 30 10.70 13.90 -6.36
C TYR A 30 10.24 13.89 -7.83
N LEU A 31 9.05 13.34 -8.10
CA LEU A 31 8.49 13.34 -9.47
C LEU A 31 8.15 14.75 -9.95
N GLN A 32 7.70 15.63 -9.06
CA GLN A 32 7.42 17.03 -9.38
C GLN A 32 8.71 17.81 -9.62
N GLU A 33 9.71 17.71 -8.74
CA GLU A 33 10.97 18.46 -8.81
C GLU A 33 11.86 18.05 -9.98
N HIS A 34 12.00 16.74 -10.25
CA HIS A 34 12.94 16.26 -11.27
C HIS A 34 12.32 16.05 -12.64
N TYR A 35 11.01 15.82 -12.71
CA TYR A 35 10.33 15.47 -13.97
C TYR A 35 9.16 16.39 -14.30
N GLY A 36 8.83 17.37 -13.44
CA GLY A 36 7.68 18.26 -13.64
C GLY A 36 6.34 17.52 -13.61
N LEU A 37 6.28 16.32 -13.02
CA LEU A 37 5.10 15.46 -13.05
C LEU A 37 4.29 15.58 -11.76
N GLU A 38 3.14 16.23 -11.85
CA GLU A 38 2.16 16.24 -10.76
C GLU A 38 1.33 14.96 -10.76
N VAL A 39 1.78 14.00 -9.96
CA VAL A 39 1.08 12.72 -9.79
C VAL A 39 0.30 12.71 -8.48
N PRO A 40 -1.02 12.42 -8.51
CA PRO A 40 -1.80 12.25 -7.29
C PRO A 40 -1.25 11.14 -6.41
N ARG A 41 -1.31 11.34 -5.09
CA ARG A 41 -0.81 10.36 -4.12
C ARG A 41 -1.52 9.01 -4.20
N SER A 42 -2.79 8.99 -4.59
CA SER A 42 -3.57 7.77 -4.85
C SER A 42 -2.99 6.95 -6.00
N THR A 43 -2.55 7.60 -7.07
CA THR A 43 -1.90 6.96 -8.23
C THR A 43 -0.58 6.31 -7.82
N ILE A 44 0.25 7.03 -7.05
CA ILE A 44 1.50 6.46 -6.51
C ILE A 44 1.17 5.25 -5.63
N HIS A 45 0.16 5.35 -4.76
CA HIS A 45 -0.24 4.23 -3.91
C HIS A 45 -0.66 3.00 -4.73
N TYR A 46 -1.46 3.21 -5.78
CA TYR A 46 -1.86 2.16 -6.72
C TYR A 46 -0.65 1.52 -7.40
N TRP A 47 0.30 2.31 -7.92
CA TRP A 47 1.51 1.80 -8.54
C TRP A 47 2.35 0.95 -7.59
N VAL A 48 2.61 1.45 -6.38
CA VAL A 48 3.47 0.72 -5.45
C VAL A 48 2.76 -0.54 -4.93
N ARG A 49 1.43 -0.50 -4.69
CA ARG A 49 0.64 -1.64 -4.19
C ARG A 49 0.31 -2.71 -5.22
N LYS A 50 -0.23 -2.30 -6.37
CA LYS A 50 -0.82 -3.23 -7.33
C LYS A 50 0.16 -3.59 -8.44
N ILE A 51 0.97 -2.63 -8.91
CA ILE A 51 1.89 -2.85 -10.02
C ILE A 51 3.23 -3.38 -9.53
N LEU A 52 3.88 -2.68 -8.61
CA LEU A 52 5.19 -3.06 -8.06
C LEU A 52 5.09 -4.17 -6.99
N LYS A 53 3.87 -4.48 -6.53
CA LYS A 53 3.59 -5.50 -5.50
C LYS A 53 4.49 -5.39 -4.27
N ASP A 54 4.83 -4.16 -3.86
CA ASP A 54 5.66 -3.95 -2.68
C ASP A 54 4.91 -4.51 -1.46
N ALA A 55 5.55 -5.38 -0.70
CA ALA A 55 4.96 -6.00 0.48
C ALA A 55 5.45 -5.34 1.78
N LYS A 56 6.26 -4.29 1.73
CA LYS A 56 6.82 -3.63 2.93
C LYS A 56 5.79 -3.19 3.97
N TRP A 57 4.53 -2.94 3.57
CA TRP A 57 3.44 -2.57 4.49
C TRP A 57 2.61 -3.76 4.97
N ILE A 58 2.77 -4.95 4.38
CA ILE A 58 2.12 -6.15 4.91
C ILE A 58 2.91 -6.52 6.15
N LYS A 59 2.34 -6.21 7.33
CA LYS A 59 2.88 -6.70 8.59
C LYS A 59 2.91 -8.22 8.50
N LYS A 60 4.10 -8.81 8.42
CA LYS A 60 4.30 -10.26 8.39
C LYS A 60 4.04 -10.91 9.75
N THR A 61 4.03 -10.12 10.81
CA THR A 61 3.72 -10.62 12.15
C THR A 61 2.23 -10.97 12.20
N PRO A 62 1.87 -12.23 12.49
CA PRO A 62 0.50 -12.55 12.83
C PRO A 62 0.07 -11.62 13.95
N ILE A 63 -1.04 -10.91 13.74
CA ILE A 63 -1.63 -10.10 14.79
C ILE A 63 -2.25 -11.12 15.73
N GLU A 64 -1.63 -11.35 16.89
CA GLU A 64 -2.27 -12.09 17.97
C GLU A 64 -3.60 -11.39 18.28
N TRP A 65 -4.69 -12.04 17.88
CA TRP A 65 -6.01 -11.49 18.08
C TRP A 65 -6.40 -11.74 19.53
N SER A 66 -6.65 -10.66 20.26
CA SER A 66 -7.24 -10.69 21.59
C SER A 66 -8.29 -9.58 21.70
N PRO A 67 -9.47 -9.84 22.28
CA PRO A 67 -10.49 -8.82 22.45
C PRO A 67 -9.99 -7.76 23.43
N ARG A 68 -9.81 -6.53 22.94
CA ARG A 68 -9.33 -5.41 23.76
C ARG A 68 -10.35 -4.96 24.80
N LYS A 69 -11.64 -5.21 24.56
CA LYS A 69 -12.78 -4.90 25.44
C LYS A 69 -13.86 -5.96 25.25
N CYS A 70 -14.56 -6.30 26.33
CA CYS A 70 -15.69 -7.23 26.36
C CYS A 70 -15.41 -8.57 25.65
N SER A 71 -14.56 -9.40 26.27
CA SER A 71 -14.25 -10.76 25.78
C SER A 71 -15.50 -11.61 25.56
N GLU A 72 -16.52 -11.46 26.40
CA GLU A 72 -17.81 -12.15 26.28
C GLU A 72 -18.55 -11.78 24.98
N LEU A 73 -18.56 -10.50 24.61
CA LEU A 73 -19.19 -10.06 23.35
C LEU A 73 -18.44 -10.63 22.14
N ALA A 74 -17.10 -10.62 22.20
CA ALA A 74 -16.27 -11.19 21.14
C ALA A 74 -16.52 -12.70 20.98
N TYR A 75 -16.71 -13.42 22.09
CA TYR A 75 -17.08 -14.83 22.09
C TYR A 75 -18.46 -15.06 21.46
N LEU A 76 -19.49 -14.29 21.86
CA LEU A 76 -20.83 -14.40 21.29
C LEU A 76 -20.85 -14.14 19.78
N ILE A 77 -20.08 -13.15 19.31
CA ILE A 77 -19.90 -12.89 17.87
C ILE A 77 -19.23 -14.07 17.16
N GLY A 78 -18.20 -14.67 17.76
CA GLY A 78 -17.53 -15.84 17.21
C GLY A 78 -18.48 -17.03 17.05
N VAL A 79 -19.19 -17.39 18.11
CA VAL A 79 -20.15 -18.52 18.12
C VAL A 79 -21.29 -18.30 17.12
N THR A 80 -21.84 -17.09 17.05
CA THR A 80 -22.94 -16.78 16.12
C THR A 80 -22.51 -16.79 14.65
N LEU A 81 -21.24 -16.49 14.36
CA LEU A 81 -20.70 -16.60 13.01
C LEU A 81 -20.42 -18.05 12.60
N GLU A 82 -19.98 -18.90 13.53
CA GLU A 82 -19.73 -20.34 13.25
C GLU A 82 -21.02 -21.14 13.07
N MET A 83 -22.12 -20.77 13.74
CA MET A 83 -23.42 -21.45 13.65
C MET A 83 -24.21 -21.17 12.36
N ARG A 84 -23.71 -20.30 11.46
CA ARG A 84 -24.35 -19.97 10.17
C ARG A 84 -23.80 -20.75 8.96
N VAL A 85 -23.00 -21.80 9.21
CA VAL A 85 -22.51 -22.76 8.21
C VAL A 85 -23.31 -24.05 8.32
#